data_AF-A0A7X2ZEX0-F1
#
_entry.id   AF-A0A7X2ZEX0-F1
#
_cell.length_a   1.000
_cell.length_b   1.000
_cell.length_c   1.000
_cell.angle_alpha   90.00
_cell.angle_beta   90.00
_cell.angle_gamma   90.00
#
_symmetry.space_group_name_H-M   'P 1'
#
loop_
_entity.id
_entity.type
_entity.pdbx_description
1 polymer ?
#
loop_
_entity_poly.entity_id
_entity_poly.type
_entity_poly.pdbx_seq_one_letter_code
_entity_poly.pdbx_strand_id
1 'polypeptide(L)' 'MTDAELIDAYKIAIEHELDRDFVQMLEEEIDRRRINIQSVLQKQDE' A
#
# COMPACT_ATOMS: atom_id res chain seq x y z
N MET A 1 -4.44 -5.06 11.26
CA MET A 1 -3.64 -4.35 10.26
C MET A 1 -3.87 -2.86 10.41
N THR A 2 -2.85 -2.20 10.96
CA THR A 2 -2.73 -0.75 11.02
C THR A 2 -2.50 -0.18 9.62
N ASP A 3 -2.66 1.14 9.47
CA ASP A 3 -2.46 1.80 8.19
C ASP A 3 -1.01 1.68 7.71
N ALA A 4 -0.04 1.66 8.63
CA ALA A 4 1.37 1.42 8.31
C ALA A 4 1.60 0.01 7.74
N GLU A 5 1.03 -1.02 8.37
CA GLU A 5 1.14 -2.40 7.90
C GLU A 5 0.45 -2.61 6.54
N LEU A 6 -0.66 -1.93 6.28
CA LEU A 6 -1.38 -2.00 5.00
C LEU A 6 -0.56 -1.40 3.85
N ILE A 7 0.08 -0.25 4.11
CA ILE A 7 0.93 0.39 3.12
C ILE A 7 2.19 -0.44 2.88
N ASP A 8 2.79 -1.00 3.93
CA ASP A 8 3.98 -1.85 3.82
C ASP A 8 3.67 -3.12 3.00
N ALA A 9 2.54 -3.77 3.27
CA ALA A 9 2.06 -4.90 2.48
C ALA A 9 1.83 -4.52 1.00
N TYR A 10 1.27 -3.35 0.73
CA TYR A 10 1.09 -2.85 -0.64
C TYR A 10 2.43 -2.60 -1.35
N LYS A 11 3.42 -2.00 -0.66
CA LYS A 11 4.77 -1.81 -1.23
C LYS A 11 5.42 -3.13 -1.59
N ILE A 12 5.43 -4.07 -0.65
CA ILE A 12 5.98 -5.42 -0.86
C ILE A 12 5.25 -6.10 -2.02
N ALA A 13 3.92 -5.96 -2.11
CA ALA A 13 3.15 -6.56 -3.19
C ALA A 13 3.54 -6.03 -4.57
N ILE A 14 3.79 -4.73 -4.68
CA ILE A 14 4.26 -4.11 -5.93
C ILE A 14 5.72 -4.51 -6.23
N GLU A 15 6.62 -4.44 -5.24
CA GLU A 15 8.06 -4.74 -5.41
C GLU A 15 8.31 -6.20 -5.81
N HIS A 16 7.51 -7.12 -5.28
CA HIS A 16 7.63 -8.55 -5.58
C HIS A 16 6.76 -9.01 -6.76
N GLU A 17 6.12 -8.08 -7.48
CA GLU A 17 5.21 -8.38 -8.59
C GLU A 17 4.17 -9.44 -8.21
N LEU A 18 3.59 -9.30 -7.00
CA LEU A 18 2.57 -10.22 -6.51
C LEU A 18 1.30 -10.16 -7.37
N ASP A 19 0.43 -11.14 -7.14
CA ASP A 19 -0.81 -11.29 -7.87
C ASP A 19 -1.64 -9.98 -7.91
N ARG A 20 -2.17 -9.67 -9.09
CA ARG A 20 -2.87 -8.42 -9.36
C ARG A 20 -4.14 -8.28 -8.54
N ASP A 21 -4.86 -9.37 -8.27
CA ASP A 21 -6.08 -9.33 -7.47
C ASP A 21 -5.74 -9.04 -6.00
N PHE A 22 -4.59 -9.54 -5.52
CA PHE A 22 -4.09 -9.21 -4.20
C PHE A 22 -3.70 -7.73 -4.08
N VAL A 23 -2.97 -7.19 -5.08
CA VAL A 23 -2.63 -5.76 -5.14
C VAL A 23 -3.89 -4.90 -5.15
N GLN A 24 -4.87 -5.25 -5.99
CA GLN A 24 -6.13 -4.51 -6.09
C GLN A 24 -6.91 -4.51 -4.76
N MET A 25 -6.93 -5.63 -4.05
CA MET A 25 -7.57 -5.71 -2.73
C MET A 25 -6.94 -4.74 -1.72
N LEU A 26 -5.62 -4.57 -1.77
CA LEU A 26 -4.90 -3.62 -0.93
C LEU A 26 -5.20 -2.17 -1.33
N GLU A 27 -5.27 -1.87 -2.63
CA GLU A 27 -5.65 -0.55 -3.15
C GLU A 27 -7.07 -0.16 -2.69
N GLU A 28 -8.03 -1.07 -2.80
CA GLU A 28 -9.41 -0.85 -2.38
C GLU A 28 -9.51 -0.59 -0.86
N GLU A 29 -8.76 -1.32 -0.05
CA GLU A 29 -8.74 -1.12 1.40
C GLU A 29 -8.06 0.19 1.80
N ILE A 30 -7.01 0.61 1.07
CA ILE A 30 -6.35 1.90 1.26
C ILE A 30 -7.31 3.04 0.91
N ASP A 31 -7.98 2.97 -0.23
CA ASP A 31 -8.96 3.98 -0.66
C ASP A 31 -10.12 4.08 0.32
N ARG A 32 -10.64 2.92 0.77
CA ARG A 32 -11.70 2.84 1.79
C ARG A 32 -11.34 3.59 3.08
N ARG A 33 -10.08 3.51 3.51
CA ARG A 33 -9.55 4.20 4.70
C ARG A 33 -9.11 5.63 4.43
N ARG A 34 -9.12 6.07 3.17
CA ARG A 34 -8.63 7.39 2.71
C ARG A 34 -7.18 7.63 3.12
N ILE A 35 -6.36 6.59 3.08
CA ILE A 35 -4.93 6.69 3.38
C ILE A 35 -4.25 7.34 2.18
N ASN A 36 -3.55 8.45 2.42
CA ASN A 36 -2.82 9.15 1.36
C ASN A 36 -1.49 8.44 1.07
N ILE A 37 -1.50 7.46 0.15
CA ILE A 37 -0.32 6.70 -0.27
C ILE A 37 0.84 7.62 -0.71
N GLN A 38 0.54 8.71 -1.43
CA GLN A 38 1.57 9.63 -1.94
C GLN A 38 2.39 10.27 -0.81
N SER A 39 1.72 10.65 0.28
CA SER A 39 2.37 11.20 1.48
C SER A 39 3.27 10.19 2.20
N VAL A 40 2.98 8.89 2.04
CA VAL A 40 3.72 7.81 2.72
C VAL A 40 4.84 7.22 1.85
N LEU A 41 4.70 7.27 0.52
CA LEU A 41 5.77 6.91 -0.41
C LEU A 41 6.90 7.95 -0.40
N GLN A 42 6.59 9.24 -0.28
CA GLN A 42 7.59 10.31 -0.29
C GLN A 42 8.48 10.39 0.97
N LYS A 43 8.09 9.75 2.08
CA LYS A 43 8.80 9.86 3.38
C LYS A 43 9.96 8.86 3.57
N GLN A 44 10.29 8.05 2.57
CA GLN A 44 11.36 7.04 2.67
C GLN A 44 12.62 7.39 1.86
N ASP A 45 12.63 8.51 1.13
CA ASP A 45 13.80 9.02 0.41
C ASP A 45 14.64 10.04 1.23
N GLU A 46 14.35 10.21 2.53
CA GLU A 46 15.15 11.04 3.47
C GLU A 46 15.97 10.19 4.45
#